data_AF-A0A355GM64-F1
#
_entry.id   AF-A0A355GM64-F1
#
_cell.length_a   1.000
_cell.length_b   1.000
_cell.length_c   1.000
_cell.angle_alpha   90.00
_cell.angle_beta   90.00
_cell.angle_gamma   90.00
#
_symmetry.space_group_name_H-M   'P 1'
#
loop_
_entity.id
_entity.type
_entity.pdbx_description
1 polymer ?
#
loop_
_entity_poly.entity_id
_entity_poly.type
_entity_poly.pdbx_seq_one_letter_code
_entity_poly.pdbx_strand_id
1 'polypeptide(L)'
;EERTRRALRIVDAMQPAVLFIDEVEKGLGGAASSGQSDSGVSTRMLGTLLGWLNDHTSDVFVVCTANDISKLPPEFVRAERFDALFFLDLPGDDQKQAIWRLYRELFGLSSDQRLPDDRHWTGSEIRACCRLAALLDVPLIQAAENVVPVAVTAAESVARLRRWASKRCLSAEQPGVFSNDERSGSRSRRNLSRDPHRN
;
A
#
# COMPACT_ATOMS: atom_id res chain seq x y z
N GLU A 1 9.79 -21.97 -11.87
CA GLU A 1 10.00 -22.65 -10.58
C GLU A 1 11.46 -22.64 -10.14
N GLU A 2 12.39 -23.24 -10.91
CA GLU A 2 13.80 -23.32 -10.50
C GLU A 2 14.47 -21.96 -10.27
N ARG A 3 14.13 -20.95 -11.08
CA ARG A 3 14.56 -19.56 -10.87
C ARG A 3 14.09 -18.99 -9.53
N THR A 4 12.84 -19.25 -9.13
CA THR A 4 12.27 -18.81 -7.85
C THR A 4 12.99 -19.48 -6.69
N ARG A 5 13.15 -20.81 -6.72
CA ARG A 5 13.89 -21.54 -5.68
C ARG A 5 15.34 -21.06 -5.55
N ARG A 6 16.00 -20.74 -6.67
CA ARG A 6 17.34 -20.16 -6.66
C ARG A 6 17.36 -18.77 -6.03
N ALA A 7 16.40 -17.91 -6.37
CA ALA A 7 16.29 -16.58 -5.78
C ALA A 7 16.09 -16.64 -4.27
N LEU A 8 15.18 -17.49 -3.79
CA LEU A 8 14.91 -17.66 -2.36
C LEU A 8 16.14 -18.19 -1.59
N ARG A 9 16.89 -19.13 -2.17
CA ARG A 9 18.18 -19.56 -1.57
C ARG A 9 19.22 -18.45 -1.48
N ILE A 10 19.23 -17.52 -2.44
CA ILE A 10 20.12 -16.35 -2.38
C ILE A 10 19.65 -15.43 -1.26
N VAL A 11 18.34 -15.20 -1.13
CA VAL A 11 17.77 -14.40 -0.03
C VAL A 11 18.14 -15.00 1.33
N ASP A 12 17.99 -16.31 1.51
CA ASP A 12 18.39 -17.00 2.74
C ASP A 12 19.88 -16.83 3.07
N ALA A 13 20.74 -16.85 2.04
CA ALA A 13 22.18 -16.65 2.21
C ALA A 13 22.56 -15.18 2.51
N MET A 14 21.65 -14.23 2.28
CA MET A 14 21.85 -12.80 2.53
C MET A 14 21.42 -12.35 3.93
N GLN A 15 20.95 -13.26 4.79
CA GLN A 15 20.53 -12.94 6.16
C GLN A 15 21.66 -12.25 6.97
N PRO A 16 21.36 -11.23 7.80
CA PRO A 16 20.05 -10.65 8.06
C PRO A 16 19.60 -9.68 6.94
N ALA A 17 18.35 -9.81 6.45
CA ALA A 17 17.87 -9.00 5.33
C ALA A 17 16.38 -8.64 5.38
N VAL A 18 15.99 -7.60 4.66
CA VAL A 18 14.58 -7.29 4.37
C VAL A 18 14.29 -7.65 2.91
N LEU A 19 13.38 -8.60 2.69
CA LEU A 19 12.88 -8.94 1.36
C LEU A 19 11.63 -8.12 1.06
N PHE A 20 11.75 -7.13 0.18
CA PHE A 20 10.62 -6.34 -0.30
C PHE A 20 10.12 -6.87 -1.66
N ILE A 21 8.84 -7.27 -1.73
CA ILE A 21 8.18 -7.75 -2.94
C ILE A 21 7.05 -6.78 -3.30
N ASP A 22 7.26 -5.99 -4.35
CA ASP A 22 6.27 -5.01 -4.80
C ASP A 22 5.26 -5.64 -5.76
N GLU A 23 4.00 -5.21 -5.66
CA GLU A 23 2.87 -5.60 -6.49
C GLU A 23 2.81 -7.12 -6.72
N VAL A 24 2.78 -7.87 -5.61
CA VAL A 24 2.85 -9.34 -5.63
C VAL A 24 1.74 -9.96 -6.48
N GLU A 25 0.60 -9.30 -6.61
CA GLU A 25 -0.51 -9.70 -7.47
C GLU A 25 -0.19 -9.66 -8.97
N LYS A 26 0.80 -8.86 -9.42
CA LYS A 26 1.23 -8.87 -10.83
C LYS A 26 2.04 -10.11 -11.16
N GLY A 27 2.88 -10.56 -10.21
CA GLY A 27 3.64 -11.81 -10.34
C GLY A 27 2.81 -13.07 -10.12
N LEU A 28 1.69 -12.96 -9.39
CA LEU A 28 0.89 -14.10 -8.94
C LEU A 28 -0.53 -14.16 -9.53
N GLY A 29 -1.01 -13.10 -10.18
CA GLY A 29 -2.40 -12.96 -10.62
C GLY A 29 -2.86 -14.00 -11.65
N GLY A 30 -1.92 -14.57 -12.42
CA GLY A 30 -2.20 -15.69 -13.32
C GLY A 30 -2.56 -17.00 -12.60
N ALA A 31 -2.32 -17.11 -11.29
CA ALA A 31 -2.66 -18.29 -10.50
C ALA A 31 -4.17 -18.41 -10.19
N ALA A 32 -4.90 -17.29 -10.19
CA ALA A 32 -6.34 -17.25 -9.89
C ALA A 32 -7.23 -17.49 -11.13
N SER A 33 -6.73 -17.21 -12.34
CA SER A 33 -7.44 -17.43 -13.60
C SER A 33 -7.15 -18.81 -14.17
N SER A 34 -7.98 -19.79 -13.86
CA SER A 34 -7.87 -21.20 -14.29
C SER A 34 -8.10 -21.45 -15.80
N GLY A 35 -8.11 -20.42 -16.65
CA GLY A 35 -8.71 -20.52 -17.99
C GLY A 35 -7.89 -20.08 -19.20
N GLN A 36 -6.91 -19.17 -19.10
CA GLN A 36 -6.27 -18.64 -20.31
C GLN A 36 -4.91 -18.02 -20.01
N SER A 37 -3.89 -18.49 -20.74
CA SER A 37 -2.58 -17.86 -21.01
C SER A 37 -1.37 -18.15 -20.12
N ASP A 38 -1.48 -18.72 -18.92
CA ASP A 38 -0.29 -19.01 -18.11
C ASP A 38 -0.18 -20.51 -17.77
N SER A 39 0.94 -21.13 -18.15
CA SER A 39 1.19 -22.58 -18.21
C SER A 39 1.28 -23.31 -16.85
N GLY A 40 0.52 -22.84 -15.85
CA GLY A 40 0.63 -23.26 -14.44
C GLY A 40 1.93 -22.80 -13.77
N VAL A 41 2.73 -21.98 -14.46
CA VAL A 41 4.02 -21.46 -13.96
C VAL A 41 3.79 -20.53 -12.78
N SER A 42 2.85 -19.59 -12.89
CA SER A 42 2.49 -18.65 -11.82
C SER A 42 1.96 -19.38 -10.58
N THR A 43 1.14 -20.42 -10.75
CA THR A 43 0.66 -21.28 -9.64
C THR A 43 1.80 -22.05 -8.96
N ARG A 44 2.75 -22.60 -9.72
CA ARG A 44 3.93 -23.29 -9.13
C ARG A 44 4.90 -22.33 -8.45
N MET A 45 5.11 -21.14 -9.01
CA MET A 45 5.93 -20.08 -8.39
C MET A 45 5.32 -19.60 -7.08
N LEU A 46 4.01 -19.37 -7.08
CA LEU A 46 3.24 -19.07 -5.87
C LEU A 46 3.43 -20.17 -4.82
N GLY A 47 3.20 -21.44 -5.16
CA GLY A 47 3.36 -22.54 -4.21
C GLY A 47 4.77 -22.62 -3.61
N THR A 48 5.80 -22.34 -4.42
CA THR A 48 7.19 -22.27 -3.95
C THR A 48 7.41 -21.13 -2.96
N LEU A 49 6.91 -19.93 -3.26
CA LEU A 49 7.02 -18.77 -2.39
C LEU A 49 6.27 -18.99 -1.07
N LEU A 50 5.03 -19.50 -1.14
CA LEU A 50 4.21 -19.76 0.04
C LEU A 50 4.80 -20.85 0.95
N GLY A 51 5.39 -21.90 0.37
CA GLY A 51 6.11 -22.91 1.14
C GLY A 51 7.33 -22.32 1.83
N TRP A 52 8.11 -21.51 1.11
CA TRP A 52 9.26 -20.84 1.72
C TRP A 52 8.85 -19.87 2.84
N LEU A 53 7.81 -19.05 2.66
CA LEU A 53 7.28 -18.17 3.71
C LEU A 53 6.89 -18.91 4.99
N ASN A 54 6.46 -20.17 4.88
CA ASN A 54 6.06 -20.98 6.03
C ASN A 54 7.24 -21.69 6.71
N ASP A 55 8.24 -22.09 5.92
CA ASP A 55 9.26 -23.04 6.35
C ASP A 55 10.66 -22.41 6.53
N HIS A 56 10.88 -21.16 6.07
CA HIS A 56 12.19 -20.53 6.20
C HIS A 56 12.54 -20.23 7.66
N THR A 57 13.80 -20.48 8.02
CA THR A 57 14.34 -20.22 9.37
C THR A 57 15.43 -19.13 9.35
N SER A 58 15.68 -18.55 8.18
CA SER A 58 16.61 -17.44 7.97
C SER A 58 16.09 -16.15 8.61
N ASP A 59 17.02 -15.30 9.07
CA ASP A 59 16.71 -13.96 9.60
C ASP A 59 16.36 -12.99 8.46
N VAL A 60 15.24 -13.24 7.81
CA VAL A 60 14.73 -12.45 6.68
C VAL A 60 13.35 -11.93 7.01
N PHE A 61 13.20 -10.61 7.05
CA PHE A 61 11.90 -9.96 7.23
C PHE A 61 11.26 -9.69 5.88
N VAL A 62 10.08 -10.25 5.63
CA VAL A 62 9.41 -10.13 4.32
C VAL A 62 8.33 -9.05 4.36
N VAL A 63 8.37 -8.15 3.39
CA VAL A 63 7.36 -7.11 3.17
C VAL A 63 6.83 -7.23 1.76
N CYS A 64 5.51 -7.28 1.62
CA CYS A 64 4.84 -7.39 0.33
C CYS A 64 3.83 -6.26 0.16
N THR A 65 3.67 -5.75 -1.06
CA THR A 65 2.58 -4.82 -1.41
C THR A 65 1.60 -5.49 -2.37
N ALA A 66 0.33 -5.08 -2.29
CA ALA A 66 -0.69 -5.50 -3.23
C ALA A 66 -1.70 -4.37 -3.46
N ASN A 67 -1.94 -3.99 -4.71
CA ASN A 67 -2.93 -2.98 -5.07
C ASN A 67 -4.29 -3.60 -5.39
N ASP A 68 -4.33 -4.86 -5.83
CA ASP A 68 -5.55 -5.58 -6.15
C ASP A 68 -5.59 -6.98 -5.51
N ILE A 69 -6.20 -7.04 -4.33
CA ILE A 69 -6.35 -8.29 -3.57
C ILE A 69 -7.20 -9.34 -4.28
N SER A 70 -8.06 -8.96 -5.23
CA SER A 70 -8.93 -9.91 -5.93
C SER A 70 -8.17 -10.80 -6.91
N LYS A 71 -6.98 -10.37 -7.32
CA LYS A 71 -6.06 -11.16 -8.16
C LYS A 71 -5.21 -12.12 -7.34
N LEU A 72 -5.16 -11.93 -6.02
CA LEU A 72 -4.41 -12.82 -5.17
C LEU A 72 -5.24 -14.07 -4.84
N PRO A 73 -4.62 -15.25 -4.91
CA PRO A 73 -5.27 -16.49 -4.52
C PRO A 73 -5.62 -16.42 -3.02
N PRO A 74 -6.78 -16.95 -2.60
CA PRO A 74 -7.21 -16.91 -1.19
C PRO A 74 -6.15 -17.46 -0.23
N GLU A 75 -5.36 -18.43 -0.67
CA GLU A 75 -4.24 -19.04 0.05
C GLU A 75 -3.20 -18.00 0.49
N PHE A 76 -2.96 -16.95 -0.30
CA PHE A 76 -1.97 -15.91 0.02
C PHE A 76 -2.36 -15.11 1.25
N VAL A 77 -3.67 -14.95 1.50
CA VAL A 77 -4.21 -14.12 2.58
C VAL A 77 -4.78 -14.94 3.74
N ARG A 78 -4.68 -16.28 3.69
CA ARG A 78 -5.06 -17.12 4.82
C ARG A 78 -4.11 -16.86 6.00
N ALA A 79 -4.69 -16.88 7.20
CA ALA A 79 -3.96 -16.77 8.45
C ALA A 79 -2.84 -17.83 8.51
N GLU A 80 -1.74 -17.51 9.20
CA GLU A 80 -0.50 -18.30 9.41
C GLU A 80 0.70 -17.98 8.49
N ARG A 81 0.55 -17.19 7.41
CA ARG A 81 1.68 -16.86 6.50
C ARG A 81 2.26 -15.45 6.63
N PHE A 82 1.46 -14.55 7.15
CA PHE A 82 1.86 -13.17 7.41
C PHE A 82 1.42 -12.84 8.82
N ASP A 83 2.33 -12.28 9.62
CA ASP A 83 2.04 -11.85 10.98
C ASP A 83 1.07 -10.66 11.01
N ALA A 84 1.14 -9.82 9.98
CA ALA A 84 0.34 -8.60 9.89
C ALA A 84 0.01 -8.26 8.44
N LEU A 85 -1.22 -7.78 8.23
CA LEU A 85 -1.68 -7.15 6.99
C LEU A 85 -1.99 -5.69 7.30
N PHE A 86 -1.36 -4.77 6.59
CA PHE A 86 -1.59 -3.33 6.75
C PHE A 86 -2.40 -2.79 5.58
N PHE A 87 -3.45 -2.03 5.88
CA PHE A 87 -4.21 -1.30 4.88
C PHE A 87 -3.72 0.14 4.83
N LEU A 88 -3.24 0.53 3.65
CA LEU A 88 -2.86 1.91 3.32
C LEU A 88 -4.02 2.53 2.55
N ASP A 89 -4.69 3.50 3.17
CA ASP A 89 -5.75 4.27 2.51
C ASP A 89 -5.18 5.56 1.87
N LEU A 90 -6.06 6.33 1.23
CA LEU A 90 -5.76 7.70 0.80
C LEU A 90 -5.18 8.51 1.97
N PRO A 91 -4.17 9.36 1.71
CA PRO A 91 -3.52 10.10 2.76
C PRO A 91 -4.50 11.07 3.46
N GLY A 92 -4.39 11.17 4.79
CA GLY A 92 -5.08 12.19 5.57
C GLY A 92 -4.47 13.58 5.37
N ASP A 93 -5.11 14.60 5.96
CA ASP A 93 -4.72 16.00 5.75
C ASP A 93 -3.27 16.28 6.19
N ASP A 94 -2.84 15.78 7.34
CA ASP A 94 -1.47 15.96 7.86
C ASP A 94 -0.43 15.31 6.93
N GLN A 95 -0.75 14.14 6.37
CA GLN A 95 0.11 13.42 5.43
C GLN A 95 0.19 14.18 4.09
N LYS A 96 -0.95 14.68 3.58
CA LYS A 96 -0.98 15.51 2.38
C LYS A 96 -0.17 16.79 2.55
N GLN A 97 -0.26 17.46 3.70
CA GLN A 97 0.57 18.65 3.98
C GLN A 97 2.06 18.33 3.92
N ALA A 98 2.49 17.19 4.46
CA ALA A 98 3.88 16.74 4.37
C ALA A 98 4.29 16.46 2.91
N ILE A 99 3.43 15.81 2.14
CA ILE A 99 3.65 15.51 0.71
C ILE A 99 3.74 16.80 -0.12
N TRP A 100 2.83 17.76 0.12
CA TRP A 100 2.85 19.07 -0.53
C TRP A 100 4.15 19.82 -0.24
N ARG A 101 4.61 19.84 1.01
CA ARG A 101 5.87 20.47 1.39
C ARG A 101 7.03 19.87 0.61
N LEU A 102 7.12 18.53 0.60
CA LEU A 102 8.18 17.80 -0.08
C LEU A 102 8.22 18.10 -1.59
N TYR A 103 7.07 18.06 -2.27
CA TYR A 103 7.06 18.30 -3.72
C TYR A 103 7.16 19.77 -4.11
N ARG A 104 6.67 20.70 -3.28
CA ARG A 104 6.92 22.13 -3.50
C ARG A 104 8.40 22.45 -3.44
N GLU A 105 9.11 21.91 -2.45
CA GLU A 105 10.56 22.05 -2.34
C GLU A 105 11.27 21.42 -3.55
N LEU A 106 10.90 20.19 -3.93
CA LEU A 106 11.49 19.48 -5.07
C LEU A 106 11.36 20.26 -6.39
N PHE A 107 10.23 20.95 -6.60
CA PHE A 107 9.95 21.68 -7.84
C PHE A 107 10.18 23.20 -7.73
N GLY A 108 10.74 23.68 -6.62
CA GLY A 108 11.03 25.12 -6.42
C GLY A 108 9.79 26.02 -6.35
N LEU A 109 8.65 25.47 -5.93
CA LEU A 109 7.39 26.21 -5.83
C LEU A 109 7.29 26.92 -4.48
N SER A 110 6.85 28.17 -4.51
CA SER A 110 6.72 28.98 -3.29
C SER A 110 5.66 28.42 -2.33
N SER A 111 5.97 28.47 -1.03
CA SER A 111 5.11 27.93 0.03
C SER A 111 3.82 28.73 0.26
N ASP A 112 3.79 29.98 -0.18
CA ASP A 112 2.64 30.90 -0.08
C ASP A 112 1.56 30.65 -1.14
N GLN A 113 1.86 29.87 -2.19
CA GLN A 113 0.88 29.55 -3.21
C GLN A 113 -0.34 28.84 -2.59
N ARG A 114 -1.53 29.21 -3.05
CA ARG A 114 -2.78 28.57 -2.61
C ARG A 114 -2.86 27.14 -3.15
N LEU A 115 -3.29 26.21 -2.28
CA LEU A 115 -3.49 24.81 -2.63
C LEU A 115 -4.85 24.59 -3.34
N PRO A 116 -4.92 23.66 -4.30
CA PRO A 116 -6.19 23.19 -4.86
C PRO A 116 -6.94 22.30 -3.85
N ASP A 117 -8.18 21.95 -4.16
CA ASP A 117 -8.93 20.94 -3.41
C ASP A 117 -8.34 19.54 -3.67
N ASP A 118 -7.67 18.99 -2.66
CA ASP A 118 -6.92 17.74 -2.72
C ASP A 118 -7.60 16.61 -1.94
N ARG A 119 -8.86 16.75 -1.54
CA ARG A 119 -9.61 15.76 -0.72
C ARG A 119 -9.50 14.34 -1.23
N HIS A 120 -9.48 14.15 -2.55
CA HIS A 120 -9.45 12.85 -3.22
C HIS A 120 -8.10 12.50 -3.86
N TRP A 121 -7.04 13.23 -3.52
CA TRP A 121 -5.73 13.06 -4.12
C TRP A 121 -4.85 12.10 -3.33
N THR A 122 -4.06 11.30 -4.04
CA THR A 122 -2.92 10.57 -3.51
C THR A 122 -1.66 11.43 -3.63
N GLY A 123 -0.53 10.94 -3.11
CA GLY A 123 0.74 11.62 -3.29
C GLY A 123 1.16 11.76 -4.76
N SER A 124 0.69 10.88 -5.63
CA SER A 124 0.98 10.94 -7.07
C SER A 124 0.31 12.13 -7.75
N GLU A 125 -0.96 12.43 -7.42
CA GLU A 125 -1.65 13.63 -7.93
C GLU A 125 -0.99 14.91 -7.43
N ILE A 126 -0.64 14.97 -6.14
CA ILE A 126 0.07 16.13 -5.57
C ILE A 126 1.38 16.38 -6.31
N ARG A 127 2.18 15.31 -6.53
CA ARG A 127 3.42 15.38 -7.30
C ARG A 127 3.18 15.85 -8.72
N ALA A 128 2.17 15.29 -9.39
CA ALA A 128 1.84 15.63 -10.78
C ALA A 128 1.43 17.10 -10.90
N CYS A 129 0.61 17.61 -9.97
CA CYS A 129 0.23 19.01 -9.90
C CYS A 129 1.45 19.93 -9.73
N CYS A 130 2.34 19.64 -8.77
CA CYS A 130 3.54 20.44 -8.57
C CYS A 130 4.45 20.42 -9.81
N ARG A 131 4.63 19.24 -10.42
CA ARG A 131 5.42 19.08 -11.65
C ARG A 131 4.85 19.91 -12.80
N LEU A 132 3.52 19.91 -12.98
CA LEU A 132 2.85 20.66 -14.03
C LEU A 132 2.92 22.17 -13.79
N ALA A 133 2.72 22.62 -12.55
CA ALA A 133 2.85 24.02 -12.17
C ALA A 133 4.25 24.56 -12.50
N ALA A 134 5.30 23.82 -12.14
CA ALA A 134 6.67 24.20 -12.44
C ALA A 134 7.00 24.12 -13.95
N LEU A 135 6.51 23.10 -14.66
CA LEU A 135 6.78 22.91 -16.09
C LEU A 135 6.12 23.97 -16.96
N LEU A 136 4.90 24.37 -16.60
CA LEU A 136 4.09 25.32 -17.37
C LEU A 136 4.22 26.76 -16.86
N ASP A 137 4.94 26.96 -15.75
CA ASP A 137 5.04 28.23 -15.02
C ASP A 137 3.67 28.84 -14.69
N VAL A 138 2.78 28.01 -14.12
CA VAL A 138 1.42 28.40 -13.73
C VAL A 138 1.17 28.14 -12.25
N PRO A 139 0.21 28.84 -11.62
CA PRO A 139 -0.18 28.56 -10.24
C PRO A 139 -0.69 27.12 -10.05
N LEU A 140 -0.45 26.56 -8.86
CA LEU A 140 -0.92 25.21 -8.49
C LEU A 140 -2.41 24.95 -8.77
N ILE A 141 -3.26 25.96 -8.55
CA ILE A 141 -4.71 25.85 -8.81
C ILE A 141 -4.99 25.59 -10.29
N GLN A 142 -4.27 26.27 -11.19
CA GLN A 142 -4.43 26.09 -12.64
C GLN A 142 -3.83 24.75 -13.09
N ALA A 143 -2.70 24.35 -12.52
CA ALA A 143 -2.11 23.03 -12.78
C ALA A 143 -3.04 21.88 -12.37
N ALA A 144 -3.81 22.06 -11.29
CA ALA A 144 -4.74 21.07 -10.77
C ALA A 144 -5.88 20.72 -11.75
N GLU A 145 -6.26 21.63 -12.65
CA GLU A 145 -7.28 21.38 -13.69
C GLU A 145 -6.88 20.25 -14.65
N ASN A 146 -5.58 19.96 -14.73
CA ASN A 146 -5.01 18.90 -15.57
C ASN A 146 -4.72 17.61 -14.80
N VAL A 147 -5.16 17.52 -13.54
CA VAL A 147 -4.93 16.36 -12.67
C VAL A 147 -6.26 15.62 -12.47
N VAL A 148 -6.32 14.37 -12.90
CA VAL A 148 -7.49 13.50 -12.71
C VAL A 148 -7.22 12.56 -11.53
N PRO A 149 -7.96 12.67 -10.40
CA PRO A 149 -7.67 11.86 -9.22
C PRO A 149 -8.07 10.40 -9.40
N VAL A 150 -7.20 9.47 -8.98
CA VAL A 150 -7.43 8.03 -8.97
C VAL A 150 -8.65 7.66 -8.13
N ALA A 151 -8.88 8.36 -7.02
CA ALA A 151 -10.06 8.12 -6.20
C ALA A 151 -11.39 8.43 -6.92
N VAL A 152 -11.36 9.20 -8.01
CA VAL A 152 -12.52 9.43 -8.89
C VAL A 152 -12.61 8.37 -9.96
N THR A 153 -11.51 8.06 -10.66
CA THR A 153 -11.51 7.11 -11.78
C THR A 153 -11.61 5.65 -11.35
N ALA A 154 -11.11 5.32 -10.16
CA ALA A 154 -11.09 3.97 -9.58
C ALA A 154 -11.90 3.88 -8.28
N ALA A 155 -12.88 4.78 -8.08
CA ALA A 155 -13.69 4.88 -6.86
C ALA A 155 -14.28 3.53 -6.41
N GLU A 156 -14.80 2.75 -7.36
CA GLU A 156 -15.39 1.44 -7.08
C GLU A 156 -14.35 0.44 -6.55
N SER A 157 -13.17 0.41 -7.17
CA SER A 157 -12.07 -0.46 -6.75
C SER A 157 -11.56 -0.08 -5.36
N VAL A 158 -11.42 1.21 -5.07
CA VAL A 158 -11.06 1.71 -3.72
C VAL A 158 -12.11 1.30 -2.69
N ALA A 159 -13.39 1.49 -2.99
CA ALA A 159 -14.48 1.11 -2.09
C ALA A 159 -14.51 -0.41 -1.84
N ARG A 160 -14.27 -1.22 -2.87
CA ARG A 160 -14.17 -2.68 -2.75
C ARG A 160 -12.99 -3.08 -1.86
N LEU A 161 -11.83 -2.45 -2.03
CA LEU A 161 -10.65 -2.73 -1.23
C LEU A 161 -10.85 -2.34 0.24
N ARG A 162 -11.43 -1.16 0.52
CA ARG A 162 -11.78 -0.74 1.89
C ARG A 162 -12.76 -1.71 2.57
N ARG A 163 -13.80 -2.15 1.85
CA ARG A 163 -14.75 -3.17 2.37
C ARG A 163 -14.05 -4.49 2.68
N TRP A 164 -13.12 -4.91 1.83
CA TRP A 164 -12.35 -6.13 2.05
C TRP A 164 -11.43 -5.97 3.28
N ALA A 165 -10.70 -4.86 3.38
CA ALA A 165 -9.73 -4.61 4.44
C ALA A 165 -10.38 -4.43 5.83
N SER A 166 -11.62 -3.94 5.88
CA SER A 166 -12.37 -3.71 7.12
C SER A 166 -12.39 -4.97 8.00
N LYS A 167 -11.93 -4.83 9.25
CA LYS A 167 -11.79 -5.90 10.24
C LYS A 167 -10.80 -7.03 9.89
N ARG A 168 -10.07 -6.92 8.76
CA ARG A 168 -9.07 -7.91 8.31
C ARG A 168 -7.63 -7.38 8.39
N CYS A 169 -7.45 -6.09 8.19
CA CYS A 169 -6.13 -5.44 8.17
C CYS A 169 -5.95 -4.52 9.38
N LEU A 170 -4.72 -4.32 9.81
CA LEU A 170 -4.30 -3.20 10.64
C LEU A 170 -4.33 -1.91 9.83
N SER A 171 -4.66 -0.79 10.48
CA SER A 171 -4.54 0.53 9.85
C SER A 171 -3.08 0.96 9.81
N ALA A 172 -2.62 1.45 8.66
CA ALA A 172 -1.30 2.06 8.54
C ALA A 172 -1.25 3.50 9.09
N GLU A 173 -2.41 4.12 9.32
CA GLU A 173 -2.53 5.50 9.80
C GLU A 173 -2.71 5.56 11.32
N GLN A 174 -3.54 4.67 11.87
CA GLN A 174 -3.98 4.71 13.26
C GLN A 174 -3.70 3.38 13.95
N PRO A 175 -3.37 3.38 15.26
CA PRO A 175 -3.18 2.14 16.00
C PRO A 175 -4.45 1.28 16.00
N GLY A 176 -4.32 0.02 15.59
CA GLY A 176 -5.37 -0.98 15.66
C GLY A 176 -5.88 -1.46 14.31
N VAL A 177 -7.02 -2.16 14.34
CA VAL A 177 -7.65 -2.77 13.17
C VAL A 177 -8.36 -1.70 12.34
N PHE A 178 -8.17 -1.73 11.02
CA PHE A 178 -8.86 -0.86 10.08
C PHE A 178 -10.37 -1.14 10.07
N SER A 179 -11.18 -0.07 10.11
CA SER A 179 -12.64 -0.15 9.99
C SER A 179 -13.13 0.82 8.92
N ASN A 180 -13.91 0.31 7.98
CA ASN A 180 -14.56 1.10 6.94
C ASN A 180 -15.88 1.75 7.39
N ASP A 181 -16.06 2.00 8.69
CA ASP A 181 -17.21 2.75 9.16
C ASP A 181 -17.05 4.21 8.74
N GLU A 182 -17.94 4.71 7.88
CA GLU A 182 -18.05 6.11 7.46
C GLU A 182 -18.29 7.11 8.63
N ARG A 183 -18.22 6.65 9.89
CA ARG A 183 -18.47 7.38 11.13
C ARG A 183 -17.25 7.45 12.07
N SER A 184 -16.03 7.25 11.58
CA SER A 184 -14.82 7.33 12.42
C SER A 184 -14.18 8.73 12.48
N GLY A 185 -14.94 9.79 12.22
CA GLY A 185 -14.61 11.11 12.76
C GLY A 185 -15.07 11.17 14.22
N SER A 186 -14.13 11.17 15.17
CA SER A 186 -14.35 11.14 16.63
C SER A 186 -14.51 9.75 17.27
N ARG A 187 -13.38 9.08 17.53
CA ARG A 187 -13.27 8.25 18.73
C ARG A 187 -12.04 8.67 19.53
N SER A 188 -12.34 9.20 20.71
CA SER A 188 -11.43 9.64 21.76
C SER A 188 -10.17 8.77 21.86
N ARG A 189 -8.99 9.42 21.78
CA ARG A 189 -7.71 8.83 22.19
C ARG A 189 -7.85 8.37 23.63
N ARG A 190 -8.04 7.06 23.85
CA ARG A 190 -7.91 6.48 25.19
C ARG A 190 -6.45 6.61 25.59
N ASN A 191 -6.15 7.55 26.47
CA ASN A 191 -4.86 7.63 27.17
C ASN A 191 -4.70 6.35 28.00
N LEU A 192 -3.97 5.38 27.46
CA LEU A 192 -3.45 4.29 28.26
C LEU A 192 -2.30 4.85 29.10
N SER A 193 -2.54 4.97 30.41
CA SER A 193 -1.48 5.30 31.37
C SER A 193 -0.44 4.18 31.37
N ARG A 194 0.82 4.51 31.13
CA ARG A 194 1.97 3.60 31.18
C ARG A 194 2.49 3.46 32.62
N ASP A 195 1.62 3.17 33.57
CA ASP A 195 2.03 2.98 34.97
C ASP A 195 1.90 1.49 35.35
N PRO A 196 3.02 0.75 35.50
CA PRO A 196 3.01 -0.68 35.79
C PRO A 196 2.58 -1.02 37.22
N HIS A 197 2.28 -0.04 38.08
CA HIS A 197 1.97 -0.26 39.50
C HIS A 197 0.47 -0.40 39.85
N ARG A 198 -0.41 -0.68 38.88
CA ARG A 198 -1.87 -0.82 39.12
C ARG A 198 -2.51 -2.10 38.56
N ASN A 199 -1.83 -3.24 38.68
CA ASN A 199 -2.46 -4.57 38.67
C ASN A 199 -2.20 -5.28 39.98
#